data_AF-A0A075GVM6-F1
#
_entry.id   AF-A0A075GVM6-F1
#
_cell.length_a   1.000
_cell.length_b   1.000
_cell.length_c   1.000
_cell.angle_alpha   90.00
_cell.angle_beta   90.00
_cell.angle_gamma   90.00
#
_symmetry.space_group_name_H-M   'P 1'
#
loop_
_entity.id
_entity.type
_entity.pdbx_description
1 polymer ?
#
loop_
_entity_poly.entity_id
_entity_poly.type
_entity_poly.pdbx_seq_one_letter_code
_entity_poly.pdbx_strand_id
1 'polypeptide(L)'
;MGDAGVKALGENDDANIPGLTSERAKCCSDGIGSADVVLVPLEDGDRCRALVDMGKQVITIDLNPLSRTAQTAHVTIVDELTRCLPLLTESVRVGAEVEDFDNEKNLQKVIDFISDRLSRTD
;
A
#
# COMPACT_ATOMS: atom_id res chain seq x y z
N MET A 1 -11.26 -18.79 1.12
CA MET A 1 -10.91 -18.07 2.36
C MET A 1 -11.98 -18.30 3.44
N GLY A 2 -12.32 -19.54 3.75
CA GLY A 2 -13.50 -19.85 4.57
C GLY A 2 -13.27 -20.12 6.06
N ASP A 3 -12.03 -20.03 6.56
CA ASP A 3 -11.71 -20.57 7.90
C ASP A 3 -10.72 -19.73 8.72
N ALA A 4 -10.60 -18.43 8.42
CA ALA A 4 -9.71 -17.52 9.16
C ALA A 4 -10.41 -16.79 10.32
N GLY A 5 -11.68 -17.10 10.61
CA GLY A 5 -12.44 -16.44 11.68
C GLY A 5 -12.78 -14.96 11.43
N VAL A 6 -12.61 -14.46 10.20
CA VAL A 6 -12.87 -13.06 9.83
C VAL A 6 -13.87 -12.98 8.67
N LYS A 7 -14.71 -11.93 8.67
CA LYS A 7 -15.61 -11.63 7.54
C LYS A 7 -14.78 -11.07 6.39
N ALA A 8 -14.65 -11.82 5.30
CA ALA A 8 -14.08 -11.31 4.07
C ALA A 8 -15.07 -10.36 3.37
N LEU A 9 -14.59 -9.20 2.91
CA LEU A 9 -15.33 -8.27 2.06
C LEU A 9 -14.83 -8.37 0.62
N GLY A 10 -15.58 -7.79 -0.34
CA GLY A 10 -15.20 -7.78 -1.76
C GLY A 10 -15.73 -8.96 -2.59
N GLU A 11 -16.59 -9.83 -2.03
CA GLU A 11 -17.33 -10.81 -2.83
C GLU A 11 -18.49 -10.16 -3.61
N ASN A 12 -19.07 -9.11 -3.04
CA ASN A 12 -20.10 -8.29 -3.68
C ASN A 12 -19.55 -6.89 -3.90
N ASP A 13 -19.24 -6.58 -5.16
CA ASP A 13 -18.81 -5.25 -5.59
C ASP A 13 -20.04 -4.38 -5.87
N ASP A 14 -20.46 -3.61 -4.87
CA ASP A 14 -21.63 -2.73 -4.90
C ASP A 14 -21.26 -1.25 -5.02
N ALA A 15 -19.97 -0.92 -5.11
CA ALA A 15 -19.44 0.42 -5.30
C ALA A 15 -18.37 0.47 -6.40
N ASN A 16 -18.02 1.69 -6.81
CA ASN A 16 -16.96 1.93 -7.79
C ASN A 16 -16.00 3.03 -7.33
N ILE A 17 -14.71 2.80 -7.58
CA ILE A 17 -13.63 3.78 -7.48
C ILE A 17 -13.74 4.71 -8.70
N PRO A 18 -13.95 6.02 -8.50
CA PRO A 18 -14.06 6.98 -9.60
C PRO A 18 -12.78 7.05 -10.45
N GLY A 19 -12.91 7.34 -11.74
CA GLY A 19 -11.76 7.52 -12.64
C GLY A 19 -11.15 6.23 -13.20
N LEU A 20 -11.60 5.06 -12.74
CA LEU A 20 -11.23 3.76 -13.31
C LEU A 20 -12.35 3.20 -14.19
N THR A 21 -11.99 2.24 -15.05
CA THR A 21 -12.92 1.46 -15.88
C THR A 21 -12.81 -0.02 -15.56
N SER A 22 -13.82 -0.79 -15.98
CA SER A 22 -13.90 -2.25 -15.87
C SER A 22 -13.84 -2.78 -14.42
N GLU A 23 -13.44 -4.04 -14.26
CA GLU A 23 -13.29 -4.70 -12.95
C GLU A 23 -12.32 -3.98 -12.01
N ARG A 24 -11.40 -3.16 -12.53
CA ARG A 24 -10.47 -2.38 -11.68
C ARG A 24 -11.17 -1.27 -10.88
N ALA A 25 -12.31 -0.80 -11.37
CA ALA A 25 -13.12 0.20 -10.69
C ALA A 25 -13.93 -0.40 -9.54
N LYS A 26 -14.20 -1.71 -9.56
CA LYS A 26 -15.10 -2.32 -8.60
C LYS A 26 -14.52 -2.36 -7.19
N CYS A 27 -15.38 -2.09 -6.21
CA CYS A 27 -15.06 -2.25 -4.80
C CYS A 27 -16.33 -2.50 -3.96
N CYS A 28 -16.12 -2.85 -2.69
CA CYS A 28 -17.19 -3.00 -1.71
C CYS A 28 -17.40 -1.69 -0.94
N SER A 29 -18.64 -1.22 -0.86
CA SER A 29 -19.07 -0.02 -0.13
C SER A 29 -18.70 -0.11 1.36
N ASP A 30 -18.97 -1.24 1.99
CA ASP A 30 -18.61 -1.57 3.39
C ASP A 30 -17.10 -1.81 3.60
N GLY A 31 -16.31 -1.83 2.51
CA GLY A 31 -14.85 -1.99 2.54
C GLY A 31 -14.14 -0.73 2.08
N ILE A 32 -13.45 -0.81 0.94
CA ILE A 32 -12.69 0.31 0.35
C ILE A 32 -13.57 1.57 0.19
N GLY A 33 -14.86 1.40 -0.14
CA GLY A 33 -15.78 2.52 -0.33
C GLY A 33 -15.88 3.43 0.89
N SER A 34 -16.00 2.87 2.09
CA SER A 34 -16.17 3.58 3.37
C SER A 34 -14.87 3.79 4.15
N ALA A 35 -13.79 3.08 3.83
CA ALA A 35 -12.51 3.21 4.50
C ALA A 35 -11.93 4.64 4.42
N ASP A 36 -11.24 5.08 5.46
CA ASP A 36 -10.40 6.29 5.47
C ASP A 36 -8.95 5.97 5.08
N VAL A 37 -8.44 4.81 5.52
CA VAL A 37 -7.11 4.27 5.21
C VAL A 37 -7.22 2.90 4.54
N VAL A 38 -6.41 2.65 3.51
CA VAL A 38 -6.33 1.35 2.83
C VAL A 38 -4.89 0.87 2.70
N LEU A 39 -4.65 -0.41 3.00
CA LEU A 39 -3.39 -1.11 2.74
C LEU A 39 -3.55 -1.95 1.46
N VAL A 40 -2.82 -1.58 0.40
CA VAL A 40 -2.89 -2.22 -0.92
C VAL A 40 -1.51 -2.72 -1.36
N PRO A 41 -1.11 -3.95 -0.97
CA PRO A 41 0.16 -4.55 -1.39
C PRO A 41 0.12 -4.94 -2.87
N LEU A 42 1.24 -4.77 -3.59
CA LEU A 42 1.39 -5.18 -5.00
C LEU A 42 0.28 -4.61 -5.93
N GLU A 43 -0.13 -3.37 -5.71
CA GLU A 43 -1.26 -2.73 -6.39
C GLU A 43 -0.90 -2.10 -7.75
N ASP A 44 -1.87 -2.00 -8.64
CA ASP A 44 -1.77 -1.27 -9.91
C ASP A 44 -1.67 0.24 -9.68
N GLY A 45 -0.75 0.89 -10.40
CA GLY A 45 -0.48 2.32 -10.25
C GLY A 45 -1.69 3.22 -10.54
N ASP A 46 -2.53 2.83 -11.53
CA ASP A 46 -3.75 3.59 -11.84
C ASP A 46 -4.75 3.50 -10.68
N ARG A 47 -4.89 2.30 -10.09
CA ARG A 47 -5.81 2.06 -8.98
C ARG A 47 -5.35 2.75 -7.71
N CYS A 48 -4.05 2.72 -7.41
CA CYS A 48 -3.47 3.49 -6.31
C CYS A 48 -3.78 4.99 -6.46
N ARG A 49 -3.57 5.56 -7.65
CA ARG A 49 -3.89 6.97 -7.93
C ARG A 49 -5.37 7.26 -7.71
N ALA A 50 -6.25 6.43 -8.25
CA ALA A 50 -7.69 6.63 -8.09
C ALA A 50 -8.16 6.53 -6.63
N LEU A 51 -7.53 5.67 -5.82
CA LEU A 51 -7.80 5.60 -4.38
C LEU A 51 -7.36 6.88 -3.66
N VAL A 52 -6.17 7.40 -3.98
CA VAL A 52 -5.68 8.70 -3.47
C VAL A 52 -6.62 9.84 -3.87
N ASP A 53 -7.02 9.90 -5.14
CA ASP A 53 -7.93 10.92 -5.67
C ASP A 53 -9.35 10.81 -5.06
N MET A 54 -9.75 9.60 -4.65
CA MET A 54 -10.97 9.35 -3.87
C MET A 54 -10.85 9.79 -2.39
N GLY A 55 -9.71 10.38 -1.99
CA GLY A 55 -9.47 10.90 -0.65
C GLY A 55 -9.05 9.84 0.37
N LYS A 56 -8.67 8.64 -0.07
CA LYS A 56 -8.18 7.58 0.82
C LYS A 56 -6.72 7.83 1.18
N GLN A 57 -6.36 7.60 2.43
CA GLN A 57 -4.95 7.42 2.80
C GLN A 57 -4.51 6.03 2.33
N VAL A 58 -3.45 5.97 1.53
CA VAL A 58 -3.02 4.73 0.86
C VAL A 58 -1.65 4.32 1.40
N ILE A 59 -1.59 3.11 1.94
CA ILE A 59 -0.36 2.43 2.35
C ILE A 59 -0.11 1.30 1.35
N THR A 60 1.12 1.17 0.86
CA THR A 60 1.49 0.07 -0.03
C THR A 60 2.73 -0.67 0.44
N ILE A 61 2.82 -1.95 0.09
CA ILE A 61 4.03 -2.78 0.21
C ILE A 61 4.45 -3.10 -1.23
N ASP A 62 5.58 -2.56 -1.65
CA ASP A 62 6.09 -2.69 -3.02
C ASP A 62 7.62 -2.72 -3.01
N LEU A 63 8.20 -3.75 -3.61
CA LEU A 63 9.66 -3.90 -3.72
C LEU A 63 10.31 -2.84 -4.61
N ASN A 64 9.55 -2.24 -5.54
CA ASN A 64 10.08 -1.27 -6.47
C ASN A 64 9.82 0.16 -5.97
N PRO A 65 10.83 0.86 -5.41
CA PRO A 65 10.68 2.24 -4.92
C PRO A 65 10.35 3.24 -6.04
N LEU A 66 10.58 2.88 -7.30
CA LEU A 66 10.33 3.73 -8.48
C LEU A 66 8.97 3.44 -9.14
N SER A 67 8.18 2.51 -8.61
CA SER A 67 6.89 2.18 -9.20
C SER A 67 5.92 3.36 -9.09
N ARG A 68 4.95 3.44 -10.01
CA ARG A 68 3.88 4.44 -9.92
C ARG A 68 3.10 4.32 -8.61
N THR A 69 2.91 3.09 -8.12
CA THR A 69 2.23 2.81 -6.85
C THR A 69 3.04 3.36 -5.68
N ALA A 70 4.33 3.05 -5.60
CA ALA A 70 5.25 3.51 -4.56
C ALA A 70 5.33 5.04 -4.49
N GLN A 71 5.38 5.71 -5.64
CA GLN A 71 5.47 7.17 -5.74
C GLN A 71 4.12 7.88 -5.51
N THR A 72 3.00 7.14 -5.57
CA THR A 72 1.65 7.70 -5.40
C THR A 72 1.12 7.51 -3.99
N ALA A 73 1.48 6.41 -3.33
CA ALA A 73 1.00 6.09 -1.98
C ALA A 73 1.47 7.13 -0.95
N HIS A 74 0.71 7.26 0.13
CA HIS A 74 1.04 8.14 1.26
C HIS A 74 2.13 7.52 2.14
N VAL A 75 2.17 6.19 2.21
CA VAL A 75 3.22 5.43 2.87
C VAL A 75 3.61 4.24 2.00
N THR A 76 4.90 4.13 1.69
CA THR A 76 5.43 2.99 0.93
C THR A 76 6.42 2.20 1.77
N ILE A 77 6.09 0.95 2.04
CA ILE A 77 7.00 -0.01 2.65
C ILE A 77 7.73 -0.72 1.53
N VAL A 78 9.01 -0.38 1.34
CA VAL A 78 9.84 -1.02 0.32
C VAL A 78 10.42 -2.31 0.87
N ASP A 79 9.61 -3.36 0.86
CA ASP A 79 9.96 -4.65 1.44
C ASP A 79 9.28 -5.82 0.71
N GLU A 80 9.77 -7.03 0.94
CA GLU A 80 9.13 -8.25 0.42
C GLU A 80 7.91 -8.58 1.31
N LEU A 81 6.77 -8.92 0.70
CA LEU A 81 5.49 -9.05 1.39
C LEU A 81 5.51 -10.08 2.54
N THR A 82 6.14 -11.24 2.33
CA THR A 82 6.21 -12.31 3.34
C THR A 82 7.10 -11.94 4.53
N ARG A 83 8.11 -11.08 4.31
CA ARG A 83 8.94 -10.49 5.37
C ARG A 83 8.21 -9.35 6.09
N CYS A 84 7.51 -8.50 5.35
CA CYS A 84 6.87 -7.30 5.88
C CYS A 84 5.70 -7.60 6.81
N LEU A 85 4.80 -8.52 6.42
CA LEU A 85 3.54 -8.72 7.15
C LEU A 85 3.74 -9.16 8.62
N PRO A 86 4.65 -10.08 8.95
CA PRO A 86 4.96 -10.41 10.35
C PRO A 86 5.49 -9.20 11.15
N LEU A 87 6.44 -8.45 10.58
CA LEU A 87 7.05 -7.28 11.22
C LEU A 87 6.04 -6.15 11.47
N LEU A 88 5.16 -5.91 10.49
CA LEU A 88 4.07 -4.95 10.61
C LEU A 88 3.09 -5.37 11.70
N THR A 89 2.72 -6.66 11.75
CA THR A 89 1.81 -7.19 12.77
C THR A 89 2.39 -7.07 14.17
N GLU A 90 3.69 -7.33 14.35
CA GLU A 90 4.39 -7.13 15.61
C GLU A 90 4.42 -5.65 16.01
N SER A 91 4.77 -4.77 15.07
CA SER A 91 4.83 -3.32 15.30
C SER A 91 3.49 -2.74 15.75
N VAL A 92 2.39 -3.20 15.14
CA VAL A 92 1.02 -2.79 15.53
C VAL A 92 0.67 -3.27 16.95
N ARG A 93 1.12 -4.46 17.37
CA ARG A 93 0.85 -4.97 18.72
C ARG A 93 1.60 -4.22 19.81
N VAL A 94 2.84 -3.83 19.53
CA VAL A 94 3.69 -3.09 20.47
C VAL A 94 3.26 -1.63 20.56
N GLY A 95 2.68 -1.10 19.49
CA GLY A 95 2.34 0.31 19.35
C GLY A 95 3.58 1.08 18.88
N ALA A 96 3.57 1.44 17.60
CA ALA A 96 4.59 2.30 17.01
C ALA A 96 3.98 3.68 16.78
N GLU A 97 4.64 4.71 17.30
CA GLU A 97 4.32 6.10 16.97
C GLU A 97 5.31 6.60 15.92
N VAL A 98 4.77 7.28 14.91
CA VAL A 98 5.57 7.90 13.87
C VAL A 98 5.11 9.34 13.74
N GLU A 99 6.00 10.26 14.06
CA GLU A 99 5.82 11.69 13.83
C GLU A 99 6.60 12.10 12.58
N ASP A 100 6.08 13.11 11.87
CA ASP A 100 6.76 13.74 10.72
C ASP A 100 7.21 12.76 9.60
N PHE A 101 6.44 11.69 9.37
CA PHE A 101 6.71 10.78 8.26
C PHE A 101 6.60 11.49 6.91
N ASP A 102 7.57 11.22 6.04
CA ASP A 102 7.67 11.80 4.70
C ASP A 102 8.04 10.69 3.73
N ASN A 103 7.09 10.33 2.86
CA ASN A 103 7.26 9.21 1.94
C ASN A 103 8.32 9.49 0.87
N GLU A 104 8.45 10.74 0.41
CA GLU A 104 9.47 11.11 -0.57
C GLU A 104 10.86 10.90 0.02
N LYS A 105 11.09 11.36 1.26
CA LYS A 105 12.35 11.11 1.97
C LYS A 105 12.58 9.64 2.25
N ASN A 106 11.53 8.88 2.55
CA ASN A 106 11.63 7.43 2.75
C ASN A 106 12.09 6.73 1.46
N LEU A 107 11.47 7.03 0.32
CA LEU A 107 11.85 6.45 -0.98
C LEU A 107 13.25 6.88 -1.40
N GLN A 108 13.63 8.14 -1.17
CA GLN A 108 14.99 8.61 -1.44
C GLN A 108 16.03 7.81 -0.64
N LYS A 109 15.81 7.60 0.67
CA LYS A 109 16.69 6.78 1.51
C LYS A 109 16.85 5.35 0.98
N VAL A 110 15.78 4.77 0.44
CA VAL A 110 15.83 3.44 -0.17
C VAL A 110 16.64 3.44 -1.47
N ILE A 111 16.46 4.44 -2.33
CA ILE A 111 17.25 4.59 -3.56
C ILE A 111 18.73 4.82 -3.25
N ASP A 112 19.04 5.62 -2.24
CA ASP A 112 20.40 5.84 -1.76
C ASP A 112 21.01 4.53 -1.28
N PHE A 113 20.28 3.75 -0.48
CA PHE A 113 20.71 2.43 -0.02
C PHE A 113 21.01 1.47 -1.18
N ILE A 114 20.15 1.43 -2.21
CA ILE A 114 20.36 0.59 -3.39
C ILE A 114 21.60 1.07 -4.17
N SER A 115 21.75 2.37 -4.38
CA SER A 115 22.86 2.98 -5.10
C SER A 115 24.20 2.75 -4.40
N ASP A 116 24.23 2.90 -3.08
CA ASP A 116 25.38 2.57 -2.23
C ASP A 116 25.77 1.11 -2.35
N ARG A 117 24.79 0.21 -2.39
CA ARG A 117 25.07 -1.23 -2.52
C ARG A 117 25.65 -1.57 -3.90
N LEU A 118 25.12 -0.97 -4.97
CA LEU A 118 25.63 -1.16 -6.32
C LEU A 118 27.06 -0.63 -6.48
N SER A 119 27.37 0.54 -5.89
CA SER A 119 28.72 1.13 -5.96
C SER A 119 29.79 0.38 -5.17
N ARG A 120 29.38 -0.46 -4.19
CA ARG A 120 30.28 -1.31 -3.39
C ARG A 120 30.47 -2.71 -3.97
N THR A 121 29.89 -2.98 -5.13
CA THR A 121 30.01 -4.29 -5.78
C THR A 121 31.19 -4.23 -6.75
N ASP A 122 32.38 -4.55 -6.24
CA ASP A 122 33.53 -5.01 -7.03
C ASP A 122 33.39 -6.50 -7.36
#